data_AF-A0A1V6ALT8-F1
#
_entry.id   AF-A0A1V6ALT8-F1
#
_cell.length_a   1.000
_cell.length_b   1.000
_cell.length_c   1.000
_cell.angle_alpha   90.00
_cell.angle_beta   90.00
_cell.angle_gamma   90.00
#
_symmetry.space_group_name_H-M   'P 1'
#
loop_
_entity.id
_entity.type
_entity.pdbx_description
1 polymer ?
#
loop_
_entity_poly.entity_id
_entity_poly.type
_entity_poly.pdbx_seq_one_letter_code
_entity_poly.pdbx_strand_id
1 'polypeptide(L)'
;MIWIKNKNLNQIRLQMSDGKTIIKKESTKTGFNLTFSDGSQLFIDEETYFKKNVYEKNYLAEPEIIEIKEKTEARQCYNKALSYLLNGSKTENRLRIYLENKRFSYKAVNMAVDLLKGDNKINDFEFINKYINKQLKQNIKRDKLIAKLIYQGISQEIAIEAVDKVIKNDEDTY
;
A
#
# COMPACT_ATOMS: atom_id res chain seq x y z
N MET A 1 40.41 35.61 24.42
CA MET A 1 39.40 34.80 25.15
C MET A 1 38.22 34.42 24.22
N ILE A 2 38.44 33.74 23.08
CA ILE A 2 37.36 33.29 22.16
C ILE A 2 37.62 31.87 21.58
N TRP A 3 38.62 31.13 22.07
CA TRP A 3 38.94 29.78 21.59
C TRP A 3 38.06 28.64 22.18
N ILE A 4 37.06 28.99 23.00
CA ILE A 4 36.25 28.01 23.75
C ILE A 4 34.85 27.80 23.13
N LYS A 5 34.37 28.69 22.25
CA LYS A 5 33.02 28.56 21.65
C LYS A 5 32.93 27.56 20.49
N ASN A 6 34.02 27.28 19.77
CA ASN A 6 34.00 26.37 18.61
C ASN A 6 34.06 24.88 18.98
N LYS A 7 34.58 24.53 20.16
CA LYS A 7 34.65 23.12 20.60
C LYS A 7 33.27 22.57 20.98
N ASN A 8 32.38 23.45 21.46
CA ASN A 8 31.04 23.09 21.92
C ASN A 8 30.06 22.86 20.75
N LEU A 9 30.17 23.61 19.65
CA LEU A 9 29.36 23.38 18.44
C LEU A 9 29.68 22.04 17.76
N ASN A 10 30.96 21.64 17.75
CA ASN A 10 31.34 20.32 17.26
C ASN A 10 30.89 19.21 18.22
N GLN A 11 30.94 19.40 19.53
CA GLN A 11 30.42 18.43 20.51
C GLN A 11 28.88 18.28 20.46
N ILE A 12 28.14 19.35 20.18
CA ILE A 12 26.68 19.31 19.98
C ILE A 12 26.34 18.64 18.64
N ARG A 13 27.14 18.87 17.58
CA ARG A 13 27.01 18.13 16.30
C ARG A 13 27.34 16.64 16.44
N LEU A 14 28.29 16.29 17.30
CA LEU A 14 28.68 14.91 17.61
C LEU A 14 27.66 14.17 18.48
N GLN A 15 26.67 14.85 19.07
CA GLN A 15 25.52 14.23 19.75
C GLN A 15 24.28 14.07 18.85
N MET A 16 24.33 14.51 17.58
CA MET A 16 23.27 14.39 16.57
C MET A 16 23.73 13.48 15.41
N SER A 17 24.21 12.28 15.74
CA SER A 17 24.83 11.33 14.80
C SER A 17 23.88 10.64 13.82
N ASP A 18 22.58 10.91 13.86
CA ASP A 18 21.60 10.03 13.22
C ASP A 18 21.04 10.69 11.96
N GLY A 19 21.88 10.92 10.96
CA GLY A 19 21.41 11.36 9.65
C GLY A 19 22.51 11.24 8.60
N LYS A 20 22.14 11.42 7.33
CA LYS A 20 23.00 11.07 6.20
C LYS A 20 23.19 12.22 5.24
N THR A 21 24.43 12.42 4.82
CA THR A 21 24.80 13.39 3.77
C THR A 21 24.49 12.80 2.40
N ILE A 22 23.78 13.55 1.56
CA ILE A 22 23.46 13.17 0.19
C ILE A 22 24.66 13.52 -0.69
N ILE A 23 25.21 12.53 -1.40
CA ILE A 23 26.35 12.72 -2.30
C ILE A 23 25.94 12.69 -3.78
N LYS A 24 24.79 12.08 -4.10
CA LYS A 24 24.29 11.99 -5.48
C LYS A 24 22.77 11.96 -5.51
N LYS A 25 22.19 12.61 -6.51
CA LYS A 25 20.75 12.60 -6.81
C LYS A 25 20.56 12.19 -8.27
N GLU A 26 19.82 11.13 -8.52
CA GLU A 26 19.57 10.59 -9.86
C GLU A 26 18.07 10.58 -10.16
N SER A 27 17.67 11.19 -11.27
CA SER A 27 16.28 11.16 -11.70
C SER A 27 15.90 9.79 -12.23
N THR A 28 14.68 9.36 -11.93
CA THR A 28 14.04 8.17 -12.48
C THR A 28 12.73 8.58 -13.15
N LYS A 29 11.98 7.62 -13.72
CA LYS A 29 10.66 7.90 -14.29
C LYS A 29 9.61 8.35 -13.26
N THR A 30 9.81 8.04 -11.98
CA THR A 30 8.77 8.16 -10.94
C THR A 30 9.23 8.93 -9.70
N GLY A 31 10.42 9.52 -9.73
CA GLY A 31 11.05 10.16 -8.57
C GLY A 31 12.56 10.18 -8.67
N PHE A 32 13.24 10.14 -7.53
CA PHE A 32 14.69 10.29 -7.44
C PHE A 32 15.33 9.20 -6.59
N ASN A 33 16.52 8.75 -6.98
CA ASN A 33 17.40 7.94 -6.14
C ASN A 33 18.45 8.86 -5.49
N LEU A 34 18.47 8.88 -4.17
CA LEU A 34 19.48 9.55 -3.36
C LEU A 34 20.53 8.53 -2.97
N THR A 35 21.80 8.81 -3.26
CA THR A 35 22.93 8.06 -2.70
C THR A 35 23.53 8.86 -1.55
N PHE A 36 23.73 8.21 -0.41
CA PHE A 36 24.30 8.80 0.79
C PHE A 36 25.80 8.52 0.92
N SER A 37 26.49 9.26 1.79
CA SER A 37 27.92 9.14 2.04
C SER A 37 28.35 7.78 2.61
N ASP A 38 27.44 7.04 3.24
CA ASP A 38 27.67 5.68 3.75
C ASP A 38 27.43 4.59 2.69
N GLY A 39 27.15 4.98 1.45
CA GLY A 39 26.82 4.07 0.35
C GLY A 39 25.37 3.59 0.32
N SER A 40 24.57 3.90 1.33
CA SER A 40 23.15 3.55 1.32
C SER A 40 22.36 4.40 0.32
N GLN A 41 21.22 3.87 -0.13
CA GLN A 41 20.35 4.53 -1.09
C GLN A 41 18.94 4.70 -0.57
N LEU A 42 18.28 5.77 -1.00
CA LEU A 42 16.88 6.06 -0.73
C LEU A 42 16.20 6.48 -2.02
N PHE A 43 15.20 5.72 -2.44
CA PHE A 43 14.24 6.20 -3.43
C PHE A 43 13.23 7.13 -2.76
N ILE A 44 12.92 8.25 -3.41
CA ILE A 44 11.92 9.21 -3.00
C ILE A 44 11.03 9.52 -4.20
N ASP A 45 9.71 9.42 -4.04
CA ASP A 45 8.79 9.80 -5.11
C ASP A 45 8.83 11.31 -5.38
N GLU A 46 8.48 11.70 -6.60
CA GLU A 46 8.57 13.09 -7.06
C GLU A 46 7.78 14.07 -6.16
N GLU A 47 6.57 13.69 -5.75
CA GLU A 47 5.73 14.56 -4.94
C GLU A 47 6.36 14.78 -3.55
N THR A 48 6.85 13.71 -2.91
CA THR A 48 7.54 13.80 -1.61
C THR A 48 8.84 14.60 -1.72
N TYR A 49 9.59 14.44 -2.82
CA TYR A 49 10.85 15.14 -3.06
C TYR A 49 10.67 16.66 -3.09
N PHE A 50 9.67 17.15 -3.81
CA PHE A 50 9.36 18.58 -3.89
C PHE A 50 8.70 19.08 -2.60
N LYS A 51 7.71 18.38 -2.05
CA LYS A 51 7.01 18.81 -0.82
C LYS A 51 7.93 18.97 0.39
N LYS A 52 9.01 18.19 0.46
CA LYS A 52 10.00 18.24 1.56
C LYS A 52 11.24 19.09 1.23
N ASN A 53 11.24 19.80 0.10
CA ASN A 53 12.35 20.60 -0.40
C ASN A 53 13.70 19.84 -0.44
N VAL A 54 13.68 18.55 -0.78
CA VAL A 54 14.89 17.70 -0.77
C VAL A 54 15.87 18.12 -1.86
N TYR A 55 15.41 18.83 -2.88
CA TYR A 55 16.25 19.38 -3.94
C TYR A 55 17.30 20.37 -3.41
N GLU A 56 16.98 21.15 -2.37
CA GLU A 56 17.90 22.08 -1.70
C GLU A 56 18.74 21.44 -0.58
N LYS A 57 18.40 20.21 -0.16
CA LYS A 57 19.06 19.53 0.96
C LYS A 57 20.30 18.75 0.51
N ASN A 58 21.35 18.82 1.32
CA ASN A 58 22.54 17.97 1.21
C ASN A 58 22.67 17.00 2.40
N TYR A 59 21.73 17.04 3.34
CA TYR A 59 21.69 16.20 4.53
C TYR A 59 20.22 15.88 4.86
N LEU A 60 19.95 14.66 5.33
CA LEU A 60 18.65 14.24 5.83
C LEU A 60 18.83 13.59 7.21
N ALA A 61 18.03 14.00 8.18
CA ALA A 61 18.00 13.33 9.47
C ALA A 61 17.33 11.94 9.35
N GLU A 62 17.71 10.97 10.18
CA GLU A 62 17.13 9.62 10.16
C GLU A 62 15.60 9.61 10.29
N PRO A 63 14.96 10.42 11.17
CA PRO A 63 13.50 10.51 11.19
C PRO A 63 12.91 10.95 9.84
N GLU A 64 13.57 11.87 9.13
CA GLU A 64 13.12 12.29 7.79
C GLU A 64 13.31 11.16 6.77
N ILE A 65 14.42 10.42 6.84
CA ILE A 65 14.70 9.27 5.97
C ILE A 65 13.63 8.20 6.16
N ILE A 66 13.30 7.86 7.41
CA ILE A 66 12.25 6.89 7.74
C ILE A 66 10.91 7.36 7.20
N GLU A 67 10.53 8.63 7.46
CA GLU A 67 9.26 9.17 6.98
C GLU A 67 9.17 9.15 5.44
N ILE A 68 10.26 9.48 4.74
CA ILE A 68 10.32 9.41 3.27
C ILE A 68 10.15 7.97 2.81
N LYS A 69 10.83 6.99 3.43
CA LYS A 69 10.69 5.57 3.09
C LYS A 69 9.24 5.11 3.23
N GLU A 70 8.62 5.40 4.36
CA GLU A 70 7.24 4.99 4.64
C GLU A 70 6.25 5.62 3.64
N LYS A 71 6.37 6.92 3.37
CA LYS A 71 5.50 7.61 2.40
C LYS A 71 5.67 7.07 0.99
N THR A 72 6.91 6.83 0.59
CA THR A 72 7.24 6.33 -0.73
C THR A 72 6.71 4.90 -0.91
N GLU A 73 6.91 4.03 0.09
CA GLU A 73 6.40 2.67 0.09
C GLU A 73 4.86 2.65 0.02
N ALA A 74 4.18 3.45 0.86
CA ALA A 74 2.72 3.55 0.86
C ALA A 74 2.17 3.96 -0.51
N ARG A 75 2.81 4.95 -1.17
CA ARG A 75 2.41 5.40 -2.50
C ARG A 75 2.66 4.35 -3.57
N GLN A 76 3.80 3.67 -3.54
CA GLN A 76 4.09 2.55 -4.44
C GLN A 76 3.10 1.40 -4.26
N CYS A 77 2.76 1.08 -3.01
CA CYS A 77 1.77 0.06 -2.66
C CYS A 77 0.39 0.40 -3.23
N TYR A 78 -0.09 1.63 -3.01
CA TYR A 78 -1.36 2.11 -3.54
C TYR A 78 -1.40 2.08 -5.08
N ASN A 79 -0.35 2.57 -5.76
CA ASN A 79 -0.29 2.53 -7.22
C ASN A 79 -0.30 1.09 -7.76
N LYS A 80 0.37 0.16 -7.05
CA LYS A 80 0.37 -1.26 -7.40
C LYS A 80 -1.01 -1.88 -7.21
N ALA A 81 -1.71 -1.49 -6.16
CA ALA A 81 -3.08 -1.90 -5.89
C ALA A 81 -4.06 -1.42 -6.98
N LEU A 82 -3.99 -0.14 -7.35
CA LEU A 82 -4.78 0.41 -8.47
C LEU A 82 -4.55 -0.37 -9.76
N SER A 83 -3.27 -0.62 -10.09
CA SER A 83 -2.90 -1.40 -11.28
C SER A 83 -3.49 -2.81 -11.26
N TYR A 84 -3.62 -3.43 -10.09
CA TYR A 84 -4.23 -4.75 -9.95
C TYR A 84 -5.75 -4.71 -10.17
N LEU A 85 -6.42 -3.67 -9.67
CA LEU A 85 -7.87 -3.47 -9.80
C LEU A 85 -8.30 -3.09 -11.23
N LEU A 86 -7.40 -2.53 -12.06
CA LEU A 86 -7.68 -2.30 -13.48
C LEU A 86 -7.99 -3.61 -14.23
N ASN A 87 -7.49 -4.75 -13.76
CA ASN A 87 -7.77 -6.07 -14.33
C ASN A 87 -9.08 -6.69 -13.80
N GLY A 88 -10.02 -5.85 -13.36
CA GLY A 88 -11.33 -6.22 -12.84
C GLY A 88 -11.40 -6.27 -11.31
N SER A 89 -12.62 -6.33 -10.80
CA SER A 89 -12.93 -6.32 -9.37
C SER A 89 -12.22 -7.44 -8.62
N LYS A 90 -11.80 -7.14 -7.39
CA LYS A 90 -11.12 -8.04 -6.46
C LYS A 90 -11.71 -7.84 -5.07
N THR A 91 -11.62 -8.88 -4.25
CA THR A 91 -11.89 -8.77 -2.81
C THR A 91 -10.71 -8.13 -2.10
N GLU A 92 -10.95 -7.61 -0.90
CA GLU A 92 -9.92 -7.10 -0.01
C GLU A 92 -8.82 -8.15 0.23
N ASN A 93 -9.21 -9.38 0.58
CA ASN A 93 -8.25 -10.44 0.88
C ASN A 93 -7.35 -10.75 -0.33
N ARG A 94 -7.91 -10.79 -1.54
CA ARG A 94 -7.13 -10.96 -2.77
C ARG A 94 -6.16 -9.82 -3.00
N LEU A 95 -6.57 -8.59 -2.72
CA LEU A 95 -5.68 -7.44 -2.83
C LEU A 95 -4.53 -7.54 -1.81
N ARG A 96 -4.83 -7.84 -0.54
CA ARG A 96 -3.83 -7.96 0.53
C ARG A 96 -2.77 -8.99 0.19
N ILE A 97 -3.19 -10.21 -0.14
CA ILE A 97 -2.29 -11.29 -0.56
C ILE A 97 -1.44 -10.87 -1.77
N TYR A 98 -2.05 -10.17 -2.73
CA TYR A 98 -1.32 -9.67 -3.90
C TYR A 98 -0.22 -8.67 -3.51
N LEU A 99 -0.51 -7.71 -2.64
CA LEU A 99 0.45 -6.68 -2.23
C LEU A 99 1.54 -7.25 -1.31
N GLU A 100 1.21 -8.15 -0.41
CA GLU A 100 2.17 -8.86 0.45
C GLU A 100 3.14 -9.70 -0.39
N ASN A 101 2.65 -10.38 -1.44
CA ASN A 101 3.49 -11.08 -2.40
C ASN A 101 4.40 -10.14 -3.21
N LYS A 102 4.09 -8.84 -3.26
CA LYS A 102 4.97 -7.79 -3.80
C LYS A 102 5.94 -7.21 -2.77
N ARG A 103 6.01 -7.81 -1.57
CA ARG A 103 6.94 -7.47 -0.48
C ARG A 103 6.70 -6.09 0.14
N PHE A 104 5.49 -5.54 0.02
CA PHE A 104 5.12 -4.34 0.76
C PHE A 104 4.93 -4.65 2.25
N SER A 105 5.30 -3.69 3.09
CA SER A 105 5.09 -3.77 4.53
C SER A 105 3.60 -3.82 4.89
N TYR A 106 3.28 -4.46 6.02
CA TYR A 106 1.92 -4.52 6.56
C TYR A 106 1.28 -3.13 6.71
N LYS A 107 2.08 -2.15 7.16
CA LYS A 107 1.65 -0.74 7.29
C LYS A 107 1.25 -0.15 5.94
N ALA A 108 2.08 -0.33 4.91
CA ALA A 108 1.78 0.16 3.56
C ALA A 108 0.54 -0.53 2.96
N VAL A 109 0.40 -1.85 3.16
CA VAL A 109 -0.78 -2.62 2.71
C VAL A 109 -2.06 -2.11 3.37
N ASN A 110 -2.07 -1.92 4.69
CA ASN A 110 -3.24 -1.39 5.39
C ASN A 110 -3.63 0.00 4.88
N MET A 111 -2.66 0.92 4.79
CA MET A 111 -2.93 2.27 4.28
C MET A 111 -3.51 2.24 2.86
N ALA A 112 -2.97 1.40 1.98
CA ALA A 112 -3.48 1.26 0.62
C ALA A 112 -4.91 0.70 0.60
N VAL A 113 -5.19 -0.35 1.38
CA VAL A 113 -6.53 -0.95 1.45
C VAL A 113 -7.56 0.04 2.01
N ASP A 114 -7.22 0.77 3.08
CA ASP A 114 -8.13 1.72 3.70
C ASP A 114 -8.47 2.88 2.76
N LEU A 115 -7.47 3.41 2.04
CA LEU A 115 -7.70 4.43 1.00
C LEU A 115 -8.61 3.91 -0.12
N LEU A 116 -8.36 2.68 -0.61
CA LEU A 116 -9.17 2.09 -1.68
C LEU A 116 -10.61 1.80 -1.24
N LYS A 117 -10.83 1.45 0.03
CA LYS A 117 -12.17 1.35 0.61
C LYS A 117 -12.85 2.71 0.71
N GLY A 118 -12.13 3.72 1.19
CA GLY A 118 -12.62 5.10 1.26
C GLY A 118 -13.02 5.67 -0.10
N ASP A 119 -12.26 5.34 -1.14
CA ASP A 119 -12.53 5.70 -2.54
C ASP A 119 -13.60 4.79 -3.21
N ASN A 120 -14.21 3.86 -2.46
CA ASN A 120 -15.15 2.85 -2.94
C ASN A 120 -14.64 2.03 -4.16
N LYS A 121 -13.32 1.81 -4.24
CA LYS A 121 -12.67 1.00 -5.28
C LYS A 121 -12.64 -0.48 -4.95
N ILE A 122 -12.78 -0.83 -3.66
CA ILE A 122 -12.94 -2.20 -3.18
C ILE A 122 -14.14 -2.26 -2.25
N ASN A 123 -15.02 -3.22 -2.55
CA ASN A 123 -16.20 -3.51 -1.74
C ASN A 123 -16.53 -5.00 -1.89
N ASP A 124 -16.24 -5.79 -0.85
CA ASP A 124 -16.45 -7.23 -0.87
C ASP A 124 -17.93 -7.60 -0.99
N PHE A 125 -18.82 -6.82 -0.40
CA PHE A 125 -20.26 -7.05 -0.49
C PHE A 125 -20.78 -6.84 -1.92
N GLU A 126 -20.35 -5.76 -2.57
CA GLU A 126 -20.68 -5.49 -3.97
C GLU A 126 -20.06 -6.57 -4.89
N PHE A 127 -18.83 -6.99 -4.60
CA PHE A 127 -18.17 -8.07 -5.31
C PHE A 127 -19.00 -9.36 -5.22
N ILE A 128 -19.39 -9.78 -4.01
CA ILE A 128 -20.17 -11.00 -3.77
C ILE A 128 -21.47 -10.97 -4.57
N ASN A 129 -22.25 -9.88 -4.49
CA ASN A 129 -23.53 -9.76 -5.19
C ASN A 129 -23.35 -9.87 -6.71
N LYS A 130 -22.39 -9.14 -7.28
CA LYS A 130 -22.07 -9.22 -8.72
C LYS A 130 -21.59 -10.61 -9.12
N TYR A 131 -20.80 -11.25 -8.26
CA TYR A 131 -20.25 -12.58 -8.50
C TYR A 131 -21.35 -13.65 -8.52
N ILE A 132 -22.20 -13.70 -7.49
CA ILE A 132 -23.33 -14.64 -7.38
C ILE A 132 -24.25 -14.49 -8.59
N ASN A 133 -24.71 -13.27 -8.89
CA ASN A 133 -25.61 -13.01 -10.03
C ASN A 133 -25.01 -13.47 -11.37
N LYS A 134 -23.69 -13.34 -11.55
CA LYS A 134 -22.99 -13.84 -12.75
C LYS A 134 -22.93 -15.36 -12.79
N GLN A 135 -22.72 -16.03 -11.66
CA GLN A 135 -22.60 -17.49 -11.61
C GLN A 135 -23.96 -18.20 -11.68
N LEU A 136 -25.03 -17.60 -11.16
CA LEU A 136 -26.40 -18.17 -11.25
C LEU A 136 -26.86 -18.29 -12.71
N LYS A 137 -26.52 -17.32 -13.56
CA LYS A 137 -26.72 -17.41 -15.02
C LYS A 137 -26.01 -18.61 -15.67
N GLN A 138 -25.10 -19.27 -14.96
CA GLN A 138 -24.35 -20.44 -15.42
C GLN A 138 -24.81 -21.74 -14.74
N ASN A 139 -25.97 -21.76 -14.06
CA ASN A 139 -26.55 -22.92 -13.37
C ASN A 139 -25.57 -23.65 -12.43
N ILE A 140 -24.75 -22.89 -11.70
CA ILE A 140 -23.77 -23.45 -10.78
C ILE A 140 -24.44 -23.89 -9.49
N LYS A 141 -24.19 -25.14 -9.09
CA LYS A 141 -24.67 -25.68 -7.80
C LYS A 141 -24.18 -24.86 -6.61
N ARG A 142 -25.03 -24.74 -5.59
CA ARG A 142 -24.80 -24.04 -4.32
C ARG A 142 -23.39 -24.25 -3.74
N ASP A 143 -23.01 -25.49 -3.46
CA ASP A 143 -21.72 -25.77 -2.78
C ASP A 143 -20.51 -25.35 -3.62
N LYS A 144 -20.63 -25.47 -4.95
CA LYS A 144 -19.58 -25.00 -5.87
C LYS A 144 -19.49 -23.48 -5.90
N LEU A 145 -20.61 -22.77 -5.72
CA LEU A 145 -20.63 -21.32 -5.63
C LEU A 145 -19.99 -20.82 -4.32
N ILE A 146 -20.32 -21.46 -3.19
CA ILE A 146 -19.70 -21.18 -1.88
C ILE A 146 -18.18 -21.41 -1.96
N ALA A 147 -17.74 -22.55 -2.47
CA ALA A 147 -16.31 -22.84 -2.64
C ALA A 147 -15.58 -21.80 -3.52
N LYS A 148 -16.24 -21.30 -4.56
CA LYS A 148 -15.69 -20.23 -5.41
C LYS A 148 -15.54 -18.91 -4.65
N LEU A 149 -16.50 -18.52 -3.82
CA LEU A 149 -16.41 -17.30 -3.01
C LEU A 149 -15.32 -17.42 -1.94
N ILE A 150 -15.21 -18.58 -1.29
CA ILE A 150 -14.11 -18.88 -0.35
C ILE A 150 -12.76 -18.80 -1.05
N TYR A 151 -12.66 -19.34 -2.28
CA TYR A 151 -11.45 -19.17 -3.09
C TYR A 151 -11.17 -17.69 -3.39
N GLN A 152 -12.18 -16.84 -3.54
CA GLN A 152 -11.98 -15.38 -3.64
C GLN A 152 -11.63 -14.71 -2.31
N GLY A 153 -11.46 -15.46 -1.22
CA GLY A 153 -11.03 -14.94 0.06
C GLY A 153 -12.15 -14.37 0.92
N ILE A 154 -13.41 -14.67 0.59
CA ILE A 154 -14.58 -14.39 1.43
C ILE A 154 -14.65 -15.46 2.53
N SER A 155 -15.05 -15.08 3.76
CA SER A 155 -15.19 -16.04 4.85
C SER A 155 -16.28 -17.07 4.52
N GLN A 156 -16.16 -18.27 5.10
CA GLN A 156 -17.12 -19.34 4.86
C GLN A 156 -18.53 -18.94 5.32
N GLU A 157 -18.65 -18.27 6.46
CA GLU A 157 -19.92 -17.81 7.02
C GLU A 157 -20.61 -16.83 6.07
N ILE A 158 -19.88 -15.80 5.63
CA ILE A 158 -20.40 -14.77 4.70
C ILE A 158 -20.76 -15.40 3.35
N ALA A 159 -19.95 -16.33 2.85
CA ALA A 159 -20.20 -17.01 1.59
C ALA A 159 -21.48 -17.86 1.63
N ILE A 160 -21.70 -18.60 2.71
CA ILE A 160 -22.91 -19.40 2.94
C ILE A 160 -24.14 -18.48 3.02
N GLU A 161 -24.08 -17.46 3.88
CA GLU A 161 -25.18 -16.53 4.09
C GLU A 161 -25.60 -15.84 2.78
N ALA A 162 -24.63 -15.31 2.02
CA ALA A 162 -24.90 -14.60 0.78
C ALA A 162 -25.51 -15.50 -0.30
N VAL A 163 -25.05 -16.76 -0.41
CA VAL A 163 -25.57 -17.71 -1.39
C VAL A 163 -26.98 -18.17 -1.01
N ASP A 164 -27.21 -18.50 0.27
CA ASP A 164 -28.50 -18.97 0.75
C ASP A 164 -29.58 -17.91 0.63
N LYS A 165 -29.22 -16.64 0.87
CA LYS A 165 -30.14 -15.51 0.71
C LYS A 165 -30.67 -15.39 -0.72
N VAL A 166 -29.83 -15.64 -1.72
CA VAL A 166 -30.24 -15.51 -3.12
C VAL A 166 -31.03 -16.73 -3.59
N ILE A 167 -30.59 -17.94 -3.23
CA ILE A 167 -31.28 -19.18 -3.63
C ILE A 167 -32.68 -19.26 -3.04
N LYS A 168 -32.87 -18.89 -1.76
CA LYS A 168 -34.20 -18.88 -1.12
C LYS A 168 -35.18 -17.94 -1.84
N ASN A 169 -34.71 -16.75 -2.22
CA ASN A 169 -35.54 -15.80 -2.97
C ASN A 169 -35.96 -16.35 -4.35
N ASP A 170 -35.12 -17.15 -5.01
CA ASP A 170 -35.48 -17.78 -6.29
C ASP A 170 -36.54 -18.88 -6.11
N GLU A 171 -36.56 -19.59 -4.98
CA GLU A 171 -37.57 -20.62 -4.67
C GLU A 171 -38.93 -20.01 -4.27
N ASP A 172 -38.94 -18.84 -3.63
CA ASP A 172 -40.16 -18.14 -3.19
C ASP A 172 -40.89 -17.36 -4.32
N THR A 173 -40.36 -17.36 -5.55
CA THR A 173 -40.92 -16.59 -6.69
C THR A 173 -41.84 -17.42 -7.60
N TYR A 174 -42.27 -18.62 -7.18
CA TYR A 174 -43.17 -19.51 -7.95
C TYR A 174 -44.49 -19.81 -7.24
#